data_AF-A0A7X6WU89-F1
#
_entry.id   AF-A0A7X6WU89-F1
#
_cell.length_a   1.000
_cell.length_b   1.000
_cell.length_c   1.000
_cell.angle_alpha   90.00
_cell.angle_beta   90.00
_cell.angle_gamma   90.00
#
_symmetry.space_group_name_H-M   'P 1'
#
loop_
_entity.id
_entity.type
_entity.pdbx_description
1 polymer ?
#
loop_
_entity_poly.entity_id
_entity_poly.type
_entity_poly.pdbx_seq_one_letter_code
_entity_poly.pdbx_strand_id
1 'polypeptide(L)'
;MEKNKHKKTFILSGLFFIISFLIFPNISEAATSVSQYGITWNFDGDYPVGQYANGDYWVLGPVRIISITPDFDGSHHGWMVNMSGLSQGYDSRSSGFNASLVPSLPYSAQPGDAIIKAVSTEPFDISPRPVLKTTAVLTVVGNIPPDNGRSVFRPSFFGTDRTMHLIDEINPALLPSITPPVGVTGPSLDWVKTRFKMMQLDIDSCCSSENLRAVDNFCEGAASHACSYGGRVALDNGDGALRLMLNDSYEEKEEALIYYIQFGLDLYYQMKQGIKWYPNGGHGSGRKLPIIFAGILLENEEIKNAVKSVTKEAGDSSIFQEDGFLYRGYNNTSLFGSGGNYWTNVVTDYDSRTSKDPYGYIDGGHVPGTSYQEGINSMIWKGPVMAIKFMPEAEIIWDNRLFEEYVNRWVYYGAWAQPDPCAPVMGYCIGGSNPGRVCTYADHSVCGTGGKCAGGICPSGDYAGQPCGAGVGPDGAGGCGGVRCTNYGADFWQVTFGPDPDNLGDCIRDLDPSDGIGRFPAENALRANSGTYQSGFVNALWDEYYEDYQISIPPANPTNLTVF
;
A
#
# COMPACT_ATOMS: atom_id res chain seq x y z
N MET A 1 -65.42 44.78 -36.75
CA MET A 1 -64.57 45.16 -35.61
C MET A 1 -65.39 45.02 -34.34
N GLU A 2 -64.83 44.22 -33.42
CA GLU A 2 -65.21 44.00 -32.01
C GLU A 2 -66.66 43.66 -31.63
N LYS A 3 -66.88 42.36 -31.34
CA LYS A 3 -67.90 41.87 -30.42
C LYS A 3 -67.19 41.29 -29.19
N ASN A 4 -67.34 41.98 -28.07
CA ASN A 4 -66.85 41.57 -26.76
C ASN A 4 -67.88 40.63 -26.10
N LYS A 5 -67.48 39.41 -25.73
CA LYS A 5 -68.32 38.51 -24.92
C LYS A 5 -67.51 37.44 -24.16
N HIS A 6 -67.89 37.32 -22.89
CA HIS A 6 -67.83 36.15 -22.00
C HIS A 6 -66.64 35.97 -21.02
N LYS A 7 -66.92 36.47 -19.79
CA LYS A 7 -66.73 35.84 -18.48
C LYS A 7 -66.29 34.37 -18.49
N LYS A 8 -65.24 34.05 -17.74
CA LYS A 8 -65.15 32.85 -16.89
C LYS A 8 -64.49 33.18 -15.56
N THR A 9 -65.27 33.07 -14.49
CA THR A 9 -64.86 33.10 -13.09
C THR A 9 -64.26 31.74 -12.75
N PHE A 10 -62.98 31.68 -12.37
CA PHE A 10 -62.37 30.48 -11.80
C PHE A 10 -62.43 30.57 -10.28
N ILE A 11 -63.07 29.59 -9.67
CA ILE A 11 -63.11 29.37 -8.22
C ILE A 11 -61.81 28.66 -7.85
N LEU A 12 -60.96 29.32 -7.04
CA LEU A 12 -59.81 28.67 -6.39
C LEU A 12 -60.33 27.96 -5.14
N SER A 13 -60.40 26.64 -5.18
CA SER A 13 -60.62 25.78 -4.01
C SER A 13 -59.24 25.43 -3.43
N GLY A 14 -58.82 26.17 -2.40
CA GLY A 14 -57.60 25.84 -1.64
C GLY A 14 -57.84 24.62 -0.76
N LEU A 15 -57.25 23.48 -1.13
CA LEU A 15 -57.07 22.33 -0.24
C LEU A 15 -55.77 22.56 0.55
N PHE A 16 -55.89 22.95 1.82
CA PHE A 16 -54.77 22.92 2.76
C PHE A 16 -54.55 21.46 3.18
N PHE A 17 -53.57 20.80 2.56
CA PHE A 17 -53.00 19.57 3.11
C PHE A 17 -52.03 19.97 4.23
N ILE A 18 -52.48 19.90 5.48
CA ILE A 18 -51.58 19.89 6.64
C ILE A 18 -50.98 18.48 6.68
N ILE A 19 -49.83 18.30 6.02
CA ILE A 19 -48.96 17.15 6.28
C ILE A 19 -48.31 17.43 7.63
N SER A 20 -48.90 16.90 8.68
CA SER A 20 -48.26 16.81 10.00
C SER A 20 -47.09 15.84 9.84
N PHE A 21 -45.88 16.38 9.67
CA PHE A 21 -44.64 15.61 9.87
C PHE A 21 -44.65 15.17 11.35
N LEU A 22 -45.11 13.94 11.59
CA LEU A 22 -44.81 13.23 12.82
C LEU A 22 -43.30 12.98 12.78
N ILE A 23 -42.55 13.88 13.41
CA ILE A 23 -41.17 13.64 13.82
C ILE A 23 -41.27 12.51 14.85
N PHE A 24 -41.17 11.27 14.39
CA PHE A 24 -40.87 10.17 15.29
C PHE A 24 -39.48 10.47 15.85
N PRO A 25 -39.30 10.59 17.18
CA PRO A 25 -37.95 10.62 17.73
C PRO A 25 -37.24 9.35 17.25
N ASN A 26 -36.06 9.50 16.67
CA ASN A 26 -35.17 8.40 16.33
C ASN A 26 -34.76 7.73 17.64
N ILE A 27 -35.53 6.71 18.06
CA ILE A 27 -35.29 5.98 19.31
C ILE A 27 -34.13 5.01 19.04
N SER A 28 -33.01 5.22 19.72
CA SER A 28 -31.98 4.19 19.87
C SER A 28 -32.61 2.93 20.45
N GLU A 29 -32.43 1.78 19.80
CA GLU A 29 -32.94 0.50 20.32
C GLU A 29 -32.08 0.09 21.52
N ALA A 30 -32.71 -0.35 22.61
CA ALA A 30 -31.99 -0.92 23.74
C ALA A 30 -31.76 -2.41 23.48
N ALA A 31 -30.53 -2.89 23.71
CA ALA A 31 -30.16 -4.28 23.48
C ALA A 31 -29.25 -4.82 24.60
N THR A 32 -29.35 -6.12 24.85
CA THR A 32 -28.46 -6.88 25.76
C THR A 32 -27.18 -7.37 25.09
N SER A 33 -27.08 -7.25 23.77
CA SER A 33 -25.88 -7.60 23.00
C SER A 33 -25.89 -6.89 21.64
N VAL A 34 -24.72 -6.82 21.02
CA VAL A 34 -24.57 -6.42 19.61
C VAL A 34 -23.78 -7.49 18.88
N SER A 35 -24.21 -7.81 17.65
CA SER A 35 -23.55 -8.82 16.81
C SER A 35 -23.19 -8.24 15.45
N GLN A 36 -21.93 -8.41 15.06
CA GLN A 36 -21.41 -7.93 13.79
C GLN A 36 -20.37 -8.92 13.26
N TYR A 37 -20.54 -9.38 12.02
CA TYR A 37 -19.56 -10.23 11.33
C TYR A 37 -19.09 -11.48 12.09
N GLY A 38 -20.03 -12.18 12.76
CA GLY A 38 -19.74 -13.39 13.53
C GLY A 38 -19.10 -13.13 14.90
N ILE A 39 -19.01 -11.87 15.32
CA ILE A 39 -18.61 -11.44 16.66
C ILE A 39 -19.86 -10.98 17.42
N THR A 40 -20.00 -11.36 18.68
CA THR A 40 -21.06 -10.84 19.56
C THR A 40 -20.47 -10.32 20.86
N TRP A 41 -20.76 -9.06 21.21
CA TRP A 41 -20.49 -8.51 22.54
C TRP A 41 -21.77 -8.57 23.37
N ASN A 42 -21.73 -9.27 24.51
CA ASN A 42 -22.86 -9.40 25.42
C ASN A 42 -22.68 -8.48 26.62
N PHE A 43 -23.74 -7.78 27.00
CA PHE A 43 -23.77 -6.82 28.10
C PHE A 43 -24.47 -7.41 29.33
N ASP A 44 -24.31 -6.77 30.49
CA ASP A 44 -24.96 -7.18 31.75
C ASP A 44 -26.43 -6.74 31.87
N GLY A 45 -26.96 -6.02 30.88
CA GLY A 45 -28.31 -5.49 30.85
C GLY A 45 -28.64 -4.85 29.51
N ASP A 46 -29.77 -4.15 29.43
CA ASP A 46 -30.18 -3.42 28.22
C ASP A 46 -29.48 -2.06 28.13
N TYR A 47 -28.80 -1.81 27.00
CA TYR A 47 -28.13 -0.55 26.71
C TYR A 47 -28.61 0.03 25.37
N PRO A 48 -28.77 1.36 25.25
CA PRO A 48 -29.00 2.00 23.96
C PRO A 48 -27.85 1.73 22.98
N VAL A 49 -28.21 1.27 21.78
CA VAL A 49 -27.27 0.98 20.69
C VAL A 49 -27.72 1.64 19.38
N GLY A 50 -26.77 1.77 18.47
CA GLY A 50 -27.01 2.20 17.10
C GLY A 50 -25.81 1.91 16.21
N GLN A 51 -25.84 2.46 14.99
CA GLN A 51 -24.80 2.24 14.00
C GLN A 51 -24.33 3.57 13.41
N TYR A 52 -23.05 3.62 13.07
CA TYR A 52 -22.48 4.71 12.28
C TYR A 52 -22.86 4.59 10.80
N ALA A 53 -22.54 5.61 10.00
CA ALA A 53 -22.84 5.65 8.56
C ALA A 53 -22.27 4.44 7.79
N ASN A 54 -21.15 3.86 8.25
CA ASN A 54 -20.55 2.67 7.64
C ASN A 54 -21.16 1.32 8.13
N GLY A 55 -22.06 1.37 9.11
CA GLY A 55 -22.71 0.21 9.73
C GLY A 55 -22.02 -0.37 10.96
N ASP A 56 -20.87 0.16 11.38
CA ASP A 56 -20.22 -0.25 12.63
C ASP A 56 -21.05 0.17 13.85
N TYR A 57 -21.06 -0.64 14.90
CA TYR A 57 -21.90 -0.41 16.07
C TYR A 57 -21.30 0.58 17.08
N TRP A 58 -22.19 1.29 17.76
CA TRP A 58 -21.91 1.97 19.01
C TRP A 58 -22.87 1.53 20.13
N VAL A 59 -22.44 1.68 21.37
CA VAL A 59 -23.25 1.46 22.58
C VAL A 59 -23.06 2.62 23.57
N LEU A 60 -24.15 3.09 24.18
CA LEU A 60 -24.10 4.16 25.17
C LEU A 60 -23.51 3.62 26.49
N GLY A 61 -22.36 4.17 26.89
CA GLY A 61 -21.61 3.76 28.07
C GLY A 61 -21.81 4.67 29.30
N PRO A 62 -21.23 4.31 30.45
CA PRO A 62 -20.40 3.11 30.65
C PRO A 62 -21.21 1.82 30.51
N VAL A 63 -20.60 0.79 29.92
CA VAL A 63 -21.23 -0.50 29.65
C VAL A 63 -20.37 -1.63 30.22
N ARG A 64 -21.00 -2.63 30.83
CA ARG A 64 -20.30 -3.81 31.33
C ARG A 64 -20.47 -4.97 30.36
N ILE A 65 -19.38 -5.31 29.66
CA ILE A 65 -19.31 -6.44 28.73
C ILE A 65 -19.03 -7.70 29.54
N ILE A 66 -19.91 -8.69 29.47
CA ILE A 66 -19.82 -9.93 30.26
C ILE A 66 -19.25 -11.10 29.47
N SER A 67 -19.42 -11.12 28.15
CA SER A 67 -18.79 -12.09 27.25
C SER A 67 -18.64 -11.52 25.85
N ILE A 68 -17.64 -12.00 25.10
CA ILE A 68 -17.45 -11.66 23.69
C ILE A 68 -17.18 -12.95 22.93
N THR A 69 -18.05 -13.30 21.98
CA THR A 69 -17.87 -14.52 21.16
C THR A 69 -17.18 -14.20 19.83
N PRO A 70 -16.39 -15.14 19.28
CA PRO A 70 -15.89 -16.37 19.92
C PRO A 70 -14.98 -16.07 21.12
N ASP A 71 -14.93 -16.96 22.12
CA ASP A 71 -14.15 -16.73 23.34
C ASP A 71 -12.63 -16.68 23.05
N PHE A 72 -11.91 -15.83 23.78
CA PHE A 72 -10.44 -15.85 23.77
C PHE A 72 -9.95 -17.11 24.49
N ASP A 73 -9.19 -17.96 23.81
CA ASP A 73 -8.73 -19.24 24.35
C ASP A 73 -7.37 -19.17 25.08
N GLY A 74 -6.81 -17.95 25.20
CA GLY A 74 -5.45 -17.71 25.70
C GLY A 74 -4.43 -17.41 24.59
N SER A 75 -4.77 -17.74 23.34
CA SER A 75 -3.87 -17.68 22.18
C SER A 75 -4.53 -17.15 20.90
N HIS A 76 -5.84 -17.31 20.72
CA HIS A 76 -6.61 -17.00 19.51
C HIS A 76 -7.91 -16.30 19.88
N HIS A 77 -8.55 -15.67 18.88
CA HIS A 77 -9.78 -14.90 19.07
C HIS A 77 -9.62 -13.81 20.14
N GLY A 78 -8.49 -13.14 20.19
CA GLY A 78 -8.27 -12.08 21.16
C GLY A 78 -9.02 -10.79 20.82
N TRP A 79 -8.95 -9.85 21.75
CA TRP A 79 -9.53 -8.52 21.61
C TRP A 79 -8.73 -7.49 22.39
N MET A 80 -8.86 -6.24 22.01
CA MET A 80 -8.12 -5.12 22.62
C MET A 80 -9.04 -3.91 22.76
N VAL A 81 -8.64 -3.01 23.66
CA VAL A 81 -9.29 -1.71 23.86
C VAL A 81 -8.34 -0.62 23.41
N ASN A 82 -8.81 0.31 22.58
CA ASN A 82 -8.06 1.50 22.15
C ASN A 82 -6.66 1.13 21.62
N MET A 83 -6.60 0.16 20.71
CA MET A 83 -5.34 -0.38 20.21
C MET A 83 -4.37 0.73 19.77
N SER A 84 -3.12 0.62 20.19
CA SER A 84 -2.04 1.54 19.82
C SER A 84 -0.73 0.78 19.65
N GLY A 85 0.12 1.23 18.73
CA GLY A 85 1.41 0.58 18.44
C GLY A 85 1.26 -0.76 17.71
N LEU A 86 2.32 -1.58 17.78
CA LEU A 86 2.46 -2.83 17.00
C LEU A 86 2.20 -4.12 17.80
N SER A 87 2.15 -4.04 19.14
CA SER A 87 1.82 -5.20 19.97
C SER A 87 0.33 -5.49 19.92
N GLN A 88 -0.03 -6.78 19.90
CA GLN A 88 -1.39 -7.21 19.63
C GLN A 88 -1.81 -8.36 20.56
N GLY A 89 -3.10 -8.41 20.90
CA GLY A 89 -3.68 -9.46 21.73
C GLY A 89 -4.53 -10.47 20.96
N TYR A 90 -4.61 -10.38 19.63
CA TYR A 90 -5.58 -11.09 18.78
C TYR A 90 -5.23 -12.56 18.51
N ASP A 91 -3.99 -12.85 18.12
CA ASP A 91 -3.58 -14.19 17.71
C ASP A 91 -2.09 -14.45 17.91
N SER A 92 -1.76 -15.53 18.62
CA SER A 92 -0.40 -15.93 19.00
C SER A 92 0.51 -16.32 17.82
N ARG A 93 -0.09 -16.61 16.65
CA ARG A 93 0.65 -16.96 15.43
C ARG A 93 1.21 -15.73 14.72
N SER A 94 0.73 -14.53 15.04
CA SER A 94 1.30 -13.28 14.53
C SER A 94 2.32 -12.68 15.50
N SER A 95 3.34 -12.02 14.96
CA SER A 95 4.36 -11.33 15.75
C SER A 95 3.76 -10.26 16.66
N GLY A 96 4.45 -9.97 17.77
CA GLY A 96 4.01 -8.95 18.72
C GLY A 96 2.83 -9.39 19.60
N PHE A 97 2.47 -10.67 19.58
CA PHE A 97 1.42 -11.21 20.46
C PHE A 97 1.77 -11.03 21.94
N ASN A 98 0.81 -10.52 22.70
CA ASN A 98 0.87 -10.45 24.15
C ASN A 98 -0.53 -10.65 24.73
N ALA A 99 -0.76 -11.81 25.34
CA ALA A 99 -2.05 -12.16 25.95
C ALA A 99 -2.49 -11.19 27.06
N SER A 100 -1.56 -10.49 27.73
CA SER A 100 -1.90 -9.48 28.74
C SER A 100 -2.55 -8.21 28.16
N LEU A 101 -2.54 -8.04 26.84
CA LEU A 101 -3.28 -6.97 26.16
C LEU A 101 -4.79 -7.29 26.04
N VAL A 102 -5.20 -8.53 26.29
CA VAL A 102 -6.60 -8.94 26.29
C VAL A 102 -7.19 -8.72 27.68
N PRO A 103 -8.14 -7.78 27.87
CA PRO A 103 -8.72 -7.54 29.19
C PRO A 103 -9.52 -8.73 29.71
N SER A 104 -9.57 -8.87 31.04
CA SER A 104 -10.43 -9.86 31.69
C SER A 104 -11.90 -9.47 31.58
N LEU A 105 -12.76 -10.45 31.34
CA LEU A 105 -14.20 -10.29 31.43
C LEU A 105 -14.70 -10.68 32.84
N PRO A 106 -15.75 -10.02 33.37
CA PRO A 106 -16.47 -8.89 32.76
C PRO A 106 -15.63 -7.60 32.74
N TYR A 107 -15.73 -6.84 31.65
CA TYR A 107 -15.00 -5.60 31.43
C TYR A 107 -15.94 -4.38 31.49
N SER A 108 -15.59 -3.38 32.28
CA SER A 108 -16.34 -2.11 32.40
C SER A 108 -15.83 -1.08 31.41
N ALA A 109 -16.36 -1.12 30.18
CA ALA A 109 -15.96 -0.21 29.11
C ALA A 109 -16.48 1.21 29.35
N GLN A 110 -15.62 2.19 29.12
CA GLN A 110 -15.88 3.60 29.37
C GLN A 110 -16.23 4.35 28.08
N PRO A 111 -17.00 5.45 28.15
CA PRO A 111 -17.12 6.37 27.02
C PRO A 111 -15.76 6.74 26.42
N GLY A 112 -15.62 6.56 25.11
CA GLY A 112 -14.37 6.72 24.36
C GLY A 112 -13.66 5.41 24.04
N ASP A 113 -14.01 4.29 24.67
CA ASP A 113 -13.42 2.99 24.36
C ASP A 113 -13.83 2.50 22.96
N ALA A 114 -12.85 2.03 22.20
CA ALA A 114 -13.03 1.25 20.99
C ALA A 114 -12.61 -0.20 21.28
N ILE A 115 -13.58 -1.11 21.27
CA ILE A 115 -13.40 -2.53 21.59
C ILE A 115 -13.21 -3.29 20.27
N ILE A 116 -11.98 -3.64 19.96
CA ILE A 116 -11.62 -4.35 18.72
C ILE A 116 -11.55 -5.83 19.02
N LYS A 117 -12.36 -6.63 18.32
CA LYS A 117 -12.38 -8.09 18.45
C LYS A 117 -11.95 -8.74 17.15
N ALA A 118 -11.16 -9.81 17.26
CA ALA A 118 -10.76 -10.63 16.14
C ALA A 118 -11.37 -12.05 16.22
N VAL A 119 -11.61 -12.62 15.05
CA VAL A 119 -11.86 -14.04 14.83
C VAL A 119 -10.63 -14.61 14.11
N SER A 120 -9.99 -15.62 14.69
CA SER A 120 -8.85 -16.33 14.10
C SER A 120 -9.27 -17.29 12.98
N THR A 121 -8.40 -17.52 12.01
CA THR A 121 -8.57 -18.58 11.00
C THR A 121 -8.24 -19.95 11.59
N GLU A 122 -9.07 -20.93 11.27
CA GLU A 122 -8.83 -22.35 11.55
C GLU A 122 -8.14 -23.06 10.38
N PRO A 123 -7.43 -24.18 10.64
CA PRO A 123 -7.12 -24.72 11.97
C PRO A 123 -5.98 -23.95 12.67
N PHE A 124 -5.91 -24.05 14.00
CA PHE A 124 -4.96 -23.26 14.82
C PHE A 124 -3.54 -23.82 14.88
N ASP A 125 -3.35 -25.08 14.48
CA ASP A 125 -2.04 -25.74 14.43
C ASP A 125 -1.22 -25.35 13.20
N ILE A 126 -1.80 -24.56 12.29
CA ILE A 126 -1.12 -23.94 11.17
C ILE A 126 -1.08 -22.42 11.34
N SER A 127 -0.06 -21.79 10.74
CA SER A 127 0.08 -20.33 10.67
C SER A 127 -0.17 -19.84 9.23
N PRO A 128 -1.43 -19.76 8.78
CA PRO A 128 -1.76 -19.21 7.48
C PRO A 128 -1.47 -17.71 7.45
N ARG A 129 -1.42 -17.12 6.26
CA ARG A 129 -1.28 -15.68 6.07
C ARG A 129 -2.47 -15.20 5.23
N PRO A 130 -3.49 -14.58 5.83
CA PRO A 130 -3.57 -14.10 7.22
C PRO A 130 -3.96 -15.17 8.27
N VAL A 131 -3.66 -14.88 9.55
CA VAL A 131 -4.09 -15.68 10.73
C VAL A 131 -5.45 -15.23 11.29
N LEU A 132 -5.93 -14.06 10.87
CA LEU A 132 -7.25 -13.55 11.24
C LEU A 132 -8.25 -13.76 10.11
N LYS A 133 -9.45 -14.23 10.45
CA LYS A 133 -10.59 -14.34 9.55
C LYS A 133 -11.34 -13.03 9.48
N THR A 134 -11.66 -12.44 10.63
CA THR A 134 -12.52 -11.26 10.72
C THR A 134 -12.05 -10.34 11.84
N THR A 135 -12.15 -9.03 11.66
CA THR A 135 -12.02 -8.04 12.74
C THR A 135 -13.22 -7.09 12.73
N ALA A 136 -13.70 -6.70 13.92
CA ALA A 136 -14.77 -5.71 14.07
C ALA A 136 -14.52 -4.85 15.29
N VAL A 137 -15.16 -3.67 15.32
CA VAL A 137 -15.04 -2.71 16.42
C VAL A 137 -16.42 -2.34 16.96
N LEU A 138 -16.52 -2.25 18.28
CA LEU A 138 -17.62 -1.65 19.00
C LEU A 138 -17.14 -0.36 19.68
N THR A 139 -17.77 0.77 19.37
CA THR A 139 -17.43 2.06 20.00
C THR A 139 -18.35 2.35 21.19
N VAL A 140 -17.78 2.63 22.35
CA VAL A 140 -18.53 3.04 23.54
C VAL A 140 -18.64 4.56 23.56
N VAL A 141 -19.85 5.10 23.54
CA VAL A 141 -20.10 6.55 23.46
C VAL A 141 -20.65 7.09 24.77
N GLY A 142 -20.36 8.36 25.08
CA GLY A 142 -20.90 9.02 26.28
C GLY A 142 -22.25 9.70 26.05
N ASN A 143 -22.59 9.96 24.78
CA ASN A 143 -23.86 10.51 24.34
C ASN A 143 -24.27 9.82 23.04
N ILE A 144 -25.56 9.72 22.77
CA ILE A 144 -26.07 9.22 21.48
C ILE A 144 -25.55 10.12 20.37
N PRO A 145 -24.85 9.59 19.35
CA PRO A 145 -24.35 10.40 18.23
C PRO A 145 -25.50 11.07 17.44
N PRO A 146 -25.23 12.18 16.73
CA PRO A 146 -26.19 12.79 15.82
C PRO A 146 -26.85 11.77 14.88
N ASP A 147 -28.16 11.94 14.66
CA ASP A 147 -28.99 11.03 13.85
C ASP A 147 -28.80 9.53 14.21
N ASN A 148 -28.62 9.24 15.50
CA ASN A 148 -28.37 7.89 16.02
C ASN A 148 -27.11 7.22 15.39
N GLY A 149 -26.16 8.03 14.92
CA GLY A 149 -24.92 7.62 14.24
C GLY A 149 -25.00 7.62 12.70
N ARG A 150 -26.19 7.69 12.10
CA ARG A 150 -26.36 7.53 10.65
C ARG A 150 -25.69 8.64 9.82
N SER A 151 -25.53 9.83 10.38
CA SER A 151 -24.86 10.96 9.74
C SER A 151 -23.39 11.12 10.15
N VAL A 152 -22.83 10.11 10.82
CA VAL A 152 -21.53 10.19 11.48
C VAL A 152 -20.61 9.08 10.96
N PHE A 153 -19.40 9.43 10.52
CA PHE A 153 -18.35 8.44 10.32
C PHE A 153 -17.95 7.83 11.66
N ARG A 154 -17.70 6.52 11.70
CA ARG A 154 -17.20 5.86 12.91
C ARG A 154 -15.88 6.57 13.33
N PRO A 155 -15.78 7.07 14.58
CA PRO A 155 -14.51 7.58 15.12
C PRO A 155 -13.43 6.50 15.09
N SER A 156 -12.16 6.90 15.04
CA SER A 156 -11.05 5.93 14.92
C SER A 156 -11.11 4.84 15.98
N PHE A 157 -10.85 3.60 15.57
CA PHE A 157 -10.62 2.49 16.50
C PHE A 157 -9.21 2.52 17.12
N PHE A 158 -8.29 3.27 16.50
CA PHE A 158 -6.87 3.27 16.86
C PHE A 158 -6.53 4.47 17.76
N GLY A 159 -5.73 4.21 18.81
CA GLY A 159 -5.44 5.17 19.86
C GLY A 159 -6.71 5.61 20.62
N THR A 160 -6.68 6.82 21.18
CA THR A 160 -7.79 7.37 22.00
C THR A 160 -8.42 8.63 21.38
N ASP A 161 -8.00 9.03 20.18
CA ASP A 161 -8.64 10.14 19.46
C ASP A 161 -10.00 9.67 18.92
N ARG A 162 -11.07 10.35 19.33
CA ARG A 162 -12.46 10.06 18.96
C ARG A 162 -13.12 11.25 18.28
N THR A 163 -12.33 12.07 17.61
CA THR A 163 -12.85 13.18 16.80
C THR A 163 -13.91 12.65 15.83
N MET A 164 -15.06 13.32 15.86
CA MET A 164 -16.24 12.98 15.10
C MET A 164 -16.22 13.73 13.77
N HIS A 165 -16.43 13.01 12.67
CA HIS A 165 -16.61 13.58 11.33
C HIS A 165 -18.03 13.26 10.87
N LEU A 166 -18.67 14.18 10.17
CA LEU A 166 -20.05 14.04 9.67
C LEU A 166 -20.03 13.73 8.17
N ILE A 167 -20.98 12.91 7.71
CA ILE A 167 -21.11 12.63 6.27
C ILE A 167 -21.53 13.90 5.49
N ASP A 168 -22.21 14.83 6.14
CA ASP A 168 -22.61 16.12 5.56
C ASP A 168 -21.40 17.06 5.30
N GLU A 169 -20.22 16.72 5.82
CA GLU A 169 -18.96 17.44 5.52
C GLU A 169 -18.38 17.03 4.15
N ILE A 170 -18.89 15.96 3.53
CA ILE A 170 -18.47 15.56 2.19
C ILE A 170 -18.85 16.66 1.19
N ASN A 171 -17.85 17.20 0.50
CA ASN A 171 -18.05 18.11 -0.61
C ASN A 171 -18.02 17.34 -1.95
N PRO A 172 -19.18 16.98 -2.53
CA PRO A 172 -19.24 16.21 -3.77
C PRO A 172 -18.73 16.99 -4.99
N ALA A 173 -18.64 18.33 -4.92
CA ALA A 173 -18.11 19.13 -6.02
C ALA A 173 -16.60 18.95 -6.22
N LEU A 174 -15.90 18.40 -5.23
CA LEU A 174 -14.48 18.05 -5.31
C LEU A 174 -14.24 16.65 -5.88
N LEU A 175 -15.29 15.84 -6.05
CA LEU A 175 -15.19 14.51 -6.64
C LEU A 175 -15.14 14.63 -8.17
N PRO A 176 -14.11 14.08 -8.83
CA PRO A 176 -14.07 14.03 -10.29
C PRO A 176 -15.25 13.26 -10.89
N SER A 177 -15.59 13.61 -12.13
CA SER A 177 -16.65 12.97 -12.93
C SER A 177 -16.10 12.59 -14.30
N ILE A 178 -15.29 11.53 -14.31
CA ILE A 178 -14.57 11.05 -15.49
C ILE A 178 -15.41 10.05 -16.28
N THR A 179 -15.42 10.18 -17.60
CA THR A 179 -16.08 9.17 -18.45
C THR A 179 -15.35 7.83 -18.34
N PRO A 180 -16.04 6.70 -18.12
CA PRO A 180 -15.40 5.40 -18.07
C PRO A 180 -14.62 5.11 -19.38
N PRO A 181 -13.44 4.48 -19.32
CA PRO A 181 -12.67 4.17 -20.52
C PRO A 181 -13.42 3.15 -21.40
N VAL A 182 -13.29 3.31 -22.72
CA VAL A 182 -14.01 2.45 -23.68
C VAL A 182 -13.43 1.03 -23.67
N GLY A 183 -14.32 0.03 -23.69
CA GLY A 183 -13.92 -1.37 -23.90
C GLY A 183 -13.34 -2.09 -22.67
N VAL A 184 -13.32 -1.44 -21.50
CA VAL A 184 -12.91 -2.06 -20.23
C VAL A 184 -13.96 -1.85 -19.15
N THR A 185 -14.34 -2.95 -18.49
CA THR A 185 -15.20 -2.90 -17.31
C THR A 185 -14.32 -2.68 -16.07
N GLY A 186 -14.43 -1.51 -15.45
CA GLY A 186 -13.82 -1.23 -14.15
C GLY A 186 -14.51 -1.95 -12.99
N PRO A 187 -14.01 -1.79 -11.76
CA PRO A 187 -14.70 -2.27 -10.56
C PRO A 187 -16.13 -1.74 -10.48
N SER A 188 -17.06 -2.48 -9.85
CA SER A 188 -18.41 -1.98 -9.58
C SER A 188 -18.47 -1.17 -8.28
N LEU A 189 -19.52 -0.37 -8.08
CA LEU A 189 -19.75 0.26 -6.76
C LEU A 189 -20.01 -0.79 -5.67
N ASP A 190 -20.63 -1.93 -6.01
CA ASP A 190 -20.80 -3.04 -5.07
C ASP A 190 -19.47 -3.69 -4.65
N TRP A 191 -18.50 -3.74 -5.56
CA TRP A 191 -17.14 -4.15 -5.24
C TRP A 191 -16.49 -3.18 -4.25
N VAL A 192 -16.57 -1.86 -4.51
CA VAL A 192 -16.04 -0.84 -3.58
C VAL A 192 -16.71 -0.99 -2.21
N LYS A 193 -18.03 -1.17 -2.18
CA LYS A 193 -18.76 -1.37 -0.93
C LYS A 193 -18.27 -2.60 -0.18
N THR A 194 -18.13 -3.73 -0.86
CA THR A 194 -17.66 -4.97 -0.23
C THR A 194 -16.23 -4.83 0.29
N ARG A 195 -15.34 -4.22 -0.50
CA ARG A 195 -13.91 -4.12 -0.21
C ARG A 195 -13.57 -3.18 0.94
N PHE A 196 -14.34 -2.10 1.13
CA PHE A 196 -14.00 -1.02 2.07
C PHE A 196 -14.96 -0.88 3.26
N LYS A 197 -16.06 -1.65 3.31
CA LYS A 197 -17.05 -1.55 4.41
C LYS A 197 -16.47 -1.85 5.78
N MET A 198 -15.65 -2.90 5.87
CA MET A 198 -15.20 -3.44 7.14
C MET A 198 -13.93 -2.73 7.64
N MET A 199 -13.82 -2.57 8.96
CA MET A 199 -12.63 -2.05 9.62
C MET A 199 -11.37 -2.79 9.15
N GLN A 200 -10.33 -2.06 8.71
CA GLN A 200 -9.10 -2.68 8.22
C GLN A 200 -7.95 -2.48 9.22
N LEU A 201 -7.55 -3.57 9.89
CA LEU A 201 -6.40 -3.57 10.78
C LEU A 201 -5.09 -3.68 9.97
N ASP A 202 -4.45 -2.52 9.72
CA ASP A 202 -3.26 -2.42 8.86
C ASP A 202 -2.14 -1.58 9.50
N ILE A 203 -1.38 -2.19 10.41
CA ILE A 203 -0.60 -1.47 11.41
C ILE A 203 0.92 -1.41 11.16
N ASP A 204 1.42 -1.88 10.01
CA ASP A 204 2.86 -2.02 9.68
C ASP A 204 3.06 -2.43 8.20
N SER A 205 4.29 -2.34 7.68
CA SER A 205 4.73 -2.79 6.35
C SER A 205 5.46 -4.13 6.32
N CYS A 206 5.29 -4.99 7.32
CA CYS A 206 5.94 -6.29 7.35
C CYS A 206 4.95 -7.46 7.42
N CYS A 207 5.50 -8.67 7.52
CA CYS A 207 4.75 -9.92 7.61
C CYS A 207 3.76 -9.96 8.78
N SER A 208 4.06 -9.20 9.84
CA SER A 208 3.20 -8.91 10.99
C SER A 208 1.80 -8.44 10.56
N SER A 209 1.72 -7.37 9.77
CA SER A 209 0.45 -6.81 9.28
C SER A 209 -0.29 -7.78 8.40
N GLU A 210 0.41 -8.48 7.51
CA GLU A 210 -0.27 -9.42 6.62
C GLU A 210 -0.89 -10.60 7.35
N ASN A 211 -0.33 -10.99 8.48
CA ASN A 211 -0.97 -11.96 9.36
C ASN A 211 -2.26 -11.38 9.98
N LEU A 212 -2.29 -10.09 10.29
CA LEU A 212 -3.42 -9.40 10.94
C LEU A 212 -4.47 -8.84 9.97
N ARG A 213 -4.17 -8.75 8.66
CA ARG A 213 -5.11 -8.33 7.61
C ARG A 213 -6.19 -9.39 7.41
N ALA A 214 -7.21 -9.34 8.25
CA ALA A 214 -8.26 -10.34 8.33
C ALA A 214 -8.89 -10.66 6.97
N VAL A 215 -9.12 -11.95 6.69
CA VAL A 215 -9.64 -12.43 5.39
C VAL A 215 -10.87 -11.65 4.95
N ASP A 216 -11.91 -11.60 5.78
CA ASP A 216 -13.19 -10.98 5.40
C ASP A 216 -13.08 -9.46 5.25
N ASN A 217 -12.07 -8.84 5.88
CA ASN A 217 -11.86 -7.39 5.89
C ASN A 217 -11.03 -6.92 4.68
N PHE A 218 -10.25 -7.80 4.06
CA PHE A 218 -9.35 -7.48 2.94
C PHE A 218 -9.63 -8.28 1.67
N CYS A 219 -10.32 -9.41 1.77
CA CYS A 219 -10.44 -10.42 0.73
C CYS A 219 -11.91 -10.77 0.47
N GLU A 220 -12.27 -10.98 -0.80
CA GLU A 220 -13.59 -11.50 -1.18
C GLU A 220 -13.67 -13.03 -0.99
N GLY A 221 -13.57 -13.50 0.27
CA GLY A 221 -14.05 -14.83 0.66
C GLY A 221 -13.05 -15.99 0.65
N ALA A 222 -11.74 -15.76 0.52
CA ALA A 222 -10.75 -16.82 0.74
C ALA A 222 -9.43 -16.32 1.34
N ALA A 223 -8.93 -17.04 2.34
CA ALA A 223 -7.62 -16.80 2.93
C ALA A 223 -6.54 -17.05 1.86
N SER A 224 -5.97 -15.97 1.33
CA SER A 224 -4.82 -16.07 0.45
C SER A 224 -3.78 -15.02 0.83
N HIS A 225 -2.52 -15.42 0.76
CA HIS A 225 -1.43 -14.46 0.88
C HIS A 225 -1.57 -13.36 -0.19
N ALA A 226 -2.08 -13.70 -1.37
CA ALA A 226 -2.26 -12.76 -2.47
C ALA A 226 -3.17 -11.56 -2.11
N CYS A 227 -4.24 -11.77 -1.31
CA CYS A 227 -5.17 -10.69 -0.96
C CYS A 227 -4.71 -9.87 0.26
N SER A 228 -3.98 -10.47 1.19
CA SER A 228 -3.39 -9.76 2.34
C SER A 228 -2.09 -9.05 1.98
N TYR A 229 -1.45 -9.39 0.86
CA TYR A 229 -0.19 -8.78 0.43
C TYR A 229 -0.31 -7.29 0.11
N GLY A 230 0.68 -6.51 0.53
CA GLY A 230 0.68 -5.04 0.39
C GLY A 230 0.46 -4.55 -1.04
N GLY A 231 1.06 -5.21 -2.03
CA GLY A 231 0.90 -4.87 -3.44
C GLY A 231 -0.54 -5.05 -3.95
N ARG A 232 -1.28 -6.04 -3.44
CA ARG A 232 -2.70 -6.20 -3.79
C ARG A 232 -3.55 -5.12 -3.13
N VAL A 233 -3.29 -4.82 -1.86
CA VAL A 233 -4.00 -3.73 -1.19
C VAL A 233 -3.74 -2.39 -1.87
N ALA A 234 -2.52 -2.14 -2.37
CA ALA A 234 -2.21 -0.94 -3.14
C ALA A 234 -3.03 -0.83 -4.43
N LEU A 235 -3.19 -1.94 -5.17
CA LEU A 235 -4.06 -2.00 -6.35
C LEU A 235 -5.52 -1.71 -5.99
N ASP A 236 -6.06 -2.42 -4.99
CA ASP A 236 -7.46 -2.24 -4.59
C ASP A 236 -7.73 -0.79 -4.15
N ASN A 237 -6.80 -0.17 -3.43
CA ASN A 237 -6.92 1.21 -2.98
C ASN A 237 -6.94 2.19 -4.16
N GLY A 238 -6.08 1.99 -5.16
CA GLY A 238 -6.08 2.78 -6.40
C GLY A 238 -7.36 2.59 -7.22
N ASP A 239 -7.77 1.33 -7.42
CA ASP A 239 -8.98 0.95 -8.13
C ASP A 239 -10.24 1.54 -7.47
N GLY A 240 -10.32 1.51 -6.14
CA GLY A 240 -11.42 2.09 -5.37
C GLY A 240 -11.56 3.59 -5.54
N ALA A 241 -10.45 4.34 -5.41
CA ALA A 241 -10.46 5.79 -5.62
C ALA A 241 -10.88 6.14 -7.05
N LEU A 242 -10.24 5.52 -8.05
CA LEU A 242 -10.53 5.81 -9.46
C LEU A 242 -11.94 5.38 -9.86
N ARG A 243 -12.49 4.31 -9.27
CA ARG A 243 -13.87 3.93 -9.50
C ARG A 243 -14.85 4.99 -8.98
N LEU A 244 -14.57 5.61 -7.83
CA LEU A 244 -15.40 6.69 -7.29
C LEU A 244 -15.30 7.99 -8.12
N MET A 245 -14.21 8.15 -8.89
CA MET A 245 -13.99 9.28 -9.80
C MET A 245 -14.70 9.17 -11.15
N LEU A 246 -15.40 8.06 -11.46
CA LEU A 246 -16.17 7.90 -12.71
C LEU A 246 -17.45 8.75 -12.70
N ASN A 247 -18.18 8.86 -13.80
CA ASN A 247 -19.29 9.81 -13.95
C ASN A 247 -20.68 9.31 -13.46
N ASP A 248 -20.75 8.33 -12.55
CA ASP A 248 -22.01 8.00 -11.87
C ASP A 248 -22.51 9.19 -11.03
N SER A 249 -23.82 9.25 -10.75
CA SER A 249 -24.39 10.27 -9.88
C SER A 249 -23.87 10.15 -8.45
N TYR A 250 -23.94 11.24 -7.69
CA TYR A 250 -23.52 11.23 -6.29
C TYR A 250 -24.37 10.24 -5.47
N GLU A 251 -25.68 10.20 -5.73
CA GLU A 251 -26.64 9.32 -5.05
C GLU A 251 -26.30 7.83 -5.26
N GLU A 252 -25.79 7.46 -6.43
CA GLU A 252 -25.33 6.09 -6.70
C GLU A 252 -24.05 5.76 -5.93
N LYS A 253 -23.16 6.74 -5.75
CA LYS A 253 -21.84 6.55 -5.13
C LYS A 253 -21.85 6.71 -3.61
N GLU A 254 -22.83 7.40 -3.05
CA GLU A 254 -22.82 7.89 -1.65
C GLU A 254 -22.37 6.81 -0.65
N GLU A 255 -23.00 5.64 -0.68
CA GLU A 255 -22.65 4.54 0.23
C GLU A 255 -21.20 4.04 0.04
N ALA A 256 -20.76 3.86 -1.21
CA ALA A 256 -19.40 3.44 -1.51
C ALA A 256 -18.37 4.50 -1.09
N LEU A 257 -18.73 5.78 -1.25
CA LEU A 257 -17.91 6.92 -0.88
C LEU A 257 -17.72 6.99 0.64
N ILE A 258 -18.80 6.79 1.41
CA ILE A 258 -18.74 6.74 2.88
C ILE A 258 -17.77 5.65 3.34
N TYR A 259 -17.83 4.45 2.77
CA TYR A 259 -16.95 3.36 3.17
C TYR A 259 -15.47 3.64 2.82
N TYR A 260 -15.20 4.21 1.64
CA TYR A 260 -13.82 4.55 1.24
C TYR A 260 -13.24 5.71 2.06
N ILE A 261 -14.04 6.74 2.37
CA ILE A 261 -13.63 7.85 3.25
C ILE A 261 -13.40 7.36 4.67
N GLN A 262 -14.27 6.49 5.20
CA GLN A 262 -14.07 5.86 6.51
C GLN A 262 -12.72 5.13 6.59
N PHE A 263 -12.36 4.39 5.54
CA PHE A 263 -11.06 3.73 5.44
C PHE A 263 -9.89 4.73 5.42
N GLY A 264 -10.01 5.83 4.67
CA GLY A 264 -9.02 6.91 4.66
C GLY A 264 -8.84 7.57 6.04
N LEU A 265 -9.93 7.77 6.78
CA LEU A 265 -9.91 8.27 8.16
C LEU A 265 -9.21 7.29 9.10
N ASP A 266 -9.49 6.00 9.02
CA ASP A 266 -8.80 4.99 9.85
C ASP A 266 -7.28 5.00 9.62
N LEU A 267 -6.85 5.04 8.35
CA LEU A 267 -5.43 5.14 7.99
C LEU A 267 -4.80 6.46 8.49
N TYR A 268 -5.53 7.57 8.40
CA TYR A 268 -5.06 8.86 8.93
C TYR A 268 -4.76 8.78 10.43
N TYR A 269 -5.68 8.23 11.22
CA TYR A 269 -5.49 8.15 12.67
C TYR A 269 -4.42 7.13 13.07
N GLN A 270 -4.22 6.05 12.31
CA GLN A 270 -3.07 5.17 12.48
C GLN A 270 -1.76 5.92 12.23
N MET A 271 -1.67 6.66 11.11
CA MET A 271 -0.51 7.50 10.79
C MET A 271 -0.24 8.55 11.89
N LYS A 272 -1.28 9.24 12.37
CA LYS A 272 -1.19 10.24 13.45
C LYS A 272 -0.64 9.65 14.75
N GLN A 273 -0.87 8.37 14.99
CA GLN A 273 -0.36 7.62 16.15
C GLN A 273 0.99 6.93 15.88
N GLY A 274 1.66 7.26 14.78
CA GLY A 274 3.02 6.82 14.47
C GLY A 274 3.14 5.51 13.68
N ILE A 275 2.02 4.97 13.17
CA ILE A 275 2.10 3.85 12.21
C ILE A 275 2.77 4.34 10.94
N LYS A 276 3.65 3.48 10.40
CA LYS A 276 4.36 3.72 9.14
C LYS A 276 4.11 2.56 8.20
N TRP A 277 3.93 2.90 6.94
CA TRP A 277 4.00 1.97 5.84
C TRP A 277 5.29 2.15 5.01
N TYR A 278 6.42 1.94 5.68
CA TYR A 278 7.77 2.22 5.18
C TYR A 278 8.18 1.32 3.99
N PRO A 279 9.22 1.68 3.21
CA PRO A 279 9.65 0.91 2.05
C PRO A 279 10.13 -0.51 2.41
N ASN A 280 9.34 -1.52 2.07
CA ASN A 280 9.67 -2.92 2.32
C ASN A 280 9.11 -3.84 1.22
N GLY A 281 9.89 -4.11 0.17
CA GLY A 281 9.62 -5.13 -0.86
C GLY A 281 8.23 -5.14 -1.54
N GLY A 282 7.40 -4.10 -1.41
CA GLY A 282 6.00 -4.13 -1.90
C GLY A 282 4.90 -4.15 -0.82
N HIS A 283 5.27 -4.20 0.46
CA HIS A 283 4.33 -4.38 1.57
C HIS A 283 3.60 -3.10 2.02
N GLY A 284 4.24 -1.93 1.85
CA GLY A 284 3.76 -0.65 2.38
C GLY A 284 3.05 0.29 1.40
N SER A 285 3.04 -0.01 0.09
CA SER A 285 2.48 0.90 -0.92
C SER A 285 0.98 1.15 -0.76
N GLY A 286 0.51 2.32 -1.17
CA GLY A 286 -0.89 2.57 -1.51
C GLY A 286 -1.80 3.00 -0.36
N ARG A 287 -1.24 3.40 0.79
CA ARG A 287 -2.01 3.92 1.94
C ARG A 287 -2.15 5.45 1.91
N LYS A 288 -1.26 6.16 1.20
CA LYS A 288 -1.28 7.62 1.12
C LYS A 288 -2.51 8.15 0.37
N LEU A 289 -2.88 7.53 -0.76
CA LEU A 289 -4.00 7.97 -1.59
C LEU A 289 -5.35 8.02 -0.84
N PRO A 290 -5.81 6.96 -0.13
CA PRO A 290 -7.04 7.03 0.65
C PRO A 290 -7.08 8.17 1.69
N ILE A 291 -5.95 8.44 2.36
CA ILE A 291 -5.84 9.52 3.36
C ILE A 291 -6.02 10.89 2.66
N ILE A 292 -5.35 11.10 1.54
CA ILE A 292 -5.46 12.34 0.76
C ILE A 292 -6.89 12.51 0.23
N PHE A 293 -7.48 11.45 -0.31
CA PHE A 293 -8.83 11.46 -0.85
C PHE A 293 -9.87 11.86 0.22
N ALA A 294 -9.76 11.28 1.43
CA ALA A 294 -10.59 11.67 2.57
C ALA A 294 -10.35 13.14 2.98
N GLY A 295 -9.08 13.57 3.08
CA GLY A 295 -8.74 14.94 3.45
C GLY A 295 -9.27 16.00 2.46
N ILE A 296 -9.27 15.70 1.16
CA ILE A 296 -9.84 16.58 0.13
C ILE A 296 -11.35 16.65 0.24
N LEU A 297 -12.04 15.51 0.21
CA LEU A 297 -13.50 15.50 0.17
C LEU A 297 -14.16 15.99 1.45
N LEU A 298 -13.50 15.88 2.60
CA LEU A 298 -13.96 16.45 3.87
C LEU A 298 -13.45 17.89 4.11
N GLU A 299 -12.71 18.46 3.14
CA GLU A 299 -12.04 19.76 3.26
C GLU A 299 -11.23 19.91 4.57
N ASN A 300 -10.64 18.81 5.04
CA ASN A 300 -10.02 18.74 6.36
C ASN A 300 -8.53 19.14 6.29
N GLU A 301 -8.24 20.38 6.66
CA GLU A 301 -6.87 20.91 6.64
C GLU A 301 -5.90 20.21 7.61
N GLU A 302 -6.37 19.61 8.70
CA GLU A 302 -5.50 18.83 9.59
C GLU A 302 -4.95 17.61 8.86
N ILE A 303 -5.83 16.85 8.19
CA ILE A 303 -5.45 15.66 7.41
C ILE A 303 -4.53 16.06 6.24
N LYS A 304 -4.90 17.08 5.47
CA LYS A 304 -4.11 17.55 4.33
C LYS A 304 -2.70 17.98 4.77
N ASN A 305 -2.59 18.75 5.85
CA ASN A 305 -1.30 19.24 6.34
C ASN A 305 -0.46 18.12 6.96
N ALA A 306 -1.08 17.15 7.63
CA ALA A 306 -0.38 15.99 8.15
C ALA A 306 0.34 15.21 7.04
N VAL A 307 -0.35 14.92 5.92
CA VAL A 307 0.27 14.23 4.78
C VAL A 307 1.36 15.09 4.13
N LYS A 308 1.12 16.40 3.92
CA LYS A 308 2.12 17.32 3.37
C LYS A 308 3.39 17.36 4.22
N SER A 309 3.27 17.24 5.53
CA SER A 309 4.41 17.31 6.46
C SER A 309 5.29 16.05 6.50
N VAL A 310 4.87 14.95 5.87
CA VAL A 310 5.63 13.70 5.83
C VAL A 310 6.93 13.89 5.04
N THR A 311 8.03 13.35 5.58
CA THR A 311 9.32 13.30 4.89
C THR A 311 9.23 12.45 3.63
N LYS A 312 9.72 12.97 2.49
CA LYS A 312 9.76 12.27 1.20
C LYS A 312 11.19 11.86 0.80
N GLU A 313 11.91 11.29 1.76
CA GLU A 313 13.29 10.85 1.55
C GLU A 313 13.36 9.33 1.38
N ALA A 314 14.21 8.85 0.48
CA ALA A 314 14.38 7.42 0.31
C ALA A 314 14.92 6.76 1.58
N GLY A 315 14.32 5.63 1.96
CA GLY A 315 14.72 4.85 3.15
C GLY A 315 13.60 4.63 4.17
N ASP A 316 13.92 3.81 5.18
CA ASP A 316 12.96 3.25 6.13
C ASP A 316 12.40 4.28 7.14
N SER A 317 12.96 5.50 7.16
CA SER A 317 12.41 6.62 7.93
C SER A 317 11.08 7.12 7.37
N SER A 318 10.84 6.93 6.07
CA SER A 318 9.62 7.36 5.38
C SER A 318 8.38 6.65 5.88
N ILE A 319 7.29 7.40 5.98
CA ILE A 319 5.98 6.86 6.39
C ILE A 319 5.35 6.07 5.25
N PHE A 320 5.53 6.50 4.00
CA PHE A 320 4.93 5.85 2.85
C PHE A 320 5.99 5.26 1.93
N GLN A 321 5.78 4.01 1.53
CA GLN A 321 6.68 3.26 0.66
C GLN A 321 6.87 3.93 -0.71
N GLU A 322 5.82 4.47 -1.30
CA GLU A 322 5.88 5.29 -2.53
C GLU A 322 6.85 6.47 -2.45
N ASP A 323 7.05 7.06 -1.26
CA ASP A 323 8.02 8.13 -1.04
C ASP A 323 9.41 7.56 -0.70
N GLY A 324 9.45 6.45 0.02
CA GLY A 324 10.68 5.84 0.54
C GLY A 324 11.48 5.01 -0.48
N PHE A 325 10.92 4.64 -1.63
CA PHE A 325 11.61 3.88 -2.67
C PHE A 325 12.16 4.72 -3.82
N LEU A 326 12.00 6.04 -3.79
CA LEU A 326 12.38 6.89 -4.92
C LEU A 326 13.42 7.91 -4.49
N TYR A 327 14.44 8.11 -5.33
CA TYR A 327 15.42 9.17 -5.10
C TYR A 327 15.86 9.82 -6.42
N ARG A 328 16.46 11.01 -6.30
CA ARG A 328 17.11 11.72 -7.40
C ARG A 328 18.52 11.19 -7.61
N GLY A 329 18.77 10.69 -8.82
CA GLY A 329 20.08 10.30 -9.29
C GLY A 329 20.83 11.43 -10.00
N TYR A 330 21.92 11.02 -10.62
CA TYR A 330 22.72 11.82 -11.55
C TYR A 330 21.83 12.43 -12.64
N ASN A 331 22.14 13.67 -13.07
CA ASN A 331 21.32 14.44 -14.03
C ASN A 331 19.83 14.57 -13.65
N ASN A 332 19.51 14.51 -12.35
CA ASN A 332 18.14 14.62 -11.84
C ASN A 332 17.21 13.48 -12.27
N THR A 333 17.76 12.34 -12.70
CA THR A 333 16.98 11.14 -13.05
C THR A 333 16.20 10.61 -11.85
N SER A 334 14.96 10.19 -12.08
CA SER A 334 14.12 9.52 -11.09
C SER A 334 14.47 8.04 -10.99
N LEU A 335 15.06 7.61 -9.87
CA LEU A 335 15.56 6.24 -9.69
C LEU A 335 14.82 5.49 -8.58
N PHE A 336 14.72 4.17 -8.76
CA PHE A 336 14.18 3.22 -7.78
C PHE A 336 15.25 2.78 -6.77
N GLY A 337 14.86 2.63 -5.52
CA GLY A 337 15.61 1.94 -4.48
C GLY A 337 15.59 2.65 -3.13
N SER A 338 15.84 1.88 -2.07
CA SER A 338 16.00 2.35 -0.70
C SER A 338 17.09 1.55 0.01
N GLY A 339 17.90 2.23 0.82
CA GLY A 339 18.86 1.62 1.76
C GLY A 339 19.67 0.43 1.23
N GLY A 340 20.05 -0.45 2.17
CA GLY A 340 20.60 -1.79 1.88
C GLY A 340 22.08 -1.86 1.53
N ASN A 341 22.58 -3.10 1.46
CA ASN A 341 23.95 -3.38 1.01
C ASN A 341 23.98 -3.66 -0.50
N TYR A 342 24.08 -2.59 -1.29
CA TYR A 342 23.97 -2.63 -2.75
C TYR A 342 24.79 -3.74 -3.40
N TRP A 343 26.10 -3.78 -3.14
CA TRP A 343 26.99 -4.74 -3.81
C TRP A 343 26.74 -6.19 -3.36
N THR A 344 26.39 -6.42 -2.09
CA THR A 344 25.93 -7.76 -1.67
C THR A 344 24.68 -8.16 -2.45
N ASN A 345 23.70 -7.25 -2.54
CA ASN A 345 22.43 -7.50 -3.21
C ASN A 345 22.62 -7.77 -4.71
N VAL A 346 23.48 -7.02 -5.39
CA VAL A 346 23.84 -7.27 -6.80
C VAL A 346 24.51 -8.63 -6.97
N VAL A 347 25.49 -8.99 -6.14
CA VAL A 347 26.26 -10.24 -6.34
C VAL A 347 25.41 -11.48 -6.05
N THR A 348 24.57 -11.41 -5.02
CA THR A 348 24.00 -12.61 -4.38
C THR A 348 22.48 -12.73 -4.48
N ASP A 349 21.77 -11.70 -4.96
CA ASP A 349 20.30 -11.56 -4.84
C ASP A 349 19.81 -11.76 -3.39
N TYR A 350 20.66 -11.36 -2.44
CA TYR A 350 20.39 -11.42 -1.02
C TYR A 350 20.15 -10.01 -0.48
N ASP A 351 19.22 -9.87 0.47
CA ASP A 351 18.66 -8.61 1.02
C ASP A 351 17.30 -8.23 0.40
N SER A 352 16.86 -6.98 0.60
CA SER A 352 15.52 -6.49 0.26
C SER A 352 15.19 -6.46 -1.23
N ARG A 353 16.15 -6.73 -2.15
CA ARG A 353 16.02 -6.54 -3.61
C ARG A 353 15.55 -5.15 -4.03
N THR A 354 15.70 -4.17 -3.15
CA THR A 354 15.37 -2.77 -3.38
C THR A 354 16.55 -1.86 -3.08
N SER A 355 17.76 -2.40 -2.85
CA SER A 355 18.91 -1.60 -2.45
C SER A 355 19.19 -0.51 -3.49
N LYS A 356 19.27 0.73 -3.04
CA LYS A 356 19.56 1.90 -3.89
C LYS A 356 20.96 1.78 -4.50
N ASP A 357 21.15 2.27 -5.74
CA ASP A 357 22.48 2.52 -6.28
C ASP A 357 23.19 3.62 -5.47
N PRO A 358 24.32 3.32 -4.79
CA PRO A 358 25.01 4.30 -3.96
C PRO A 358 25.59 5.46 -4.78
N TYR A 359 25.81 5.27 -6.08
CA TYR A 359 26.38 6.28 -6.98
C TYR A 359 25.30 7.09 -7.72
N GLY A 360 24.06 6.60 -7.70
CA GLY A 360 22.89 7.28 -8.27
C GLY A 360 22.87 7.37 -9.79
N TYR A 361 23.50 6.44 -10.51
CA TYR A 361 23.44 6.37 -11.97
C TYR A 361 22.25 5.56 -12.47
N ILE A 362 21.86 4.52 -11.74
CA ILE A 362 20.90 3.51 -12.19
C ILE A 362 19.85 3.17 -11.14
N ASP A 363 18.76 2.55 -11.59
CA ASP A 363 17.78 1.94 -10.69
C ASP A 363 18.48 0.90 -9.80
N GLY A 364 18.01 0.79 -8.56
CA GLY A 364 18.51 -0.15 -7.57
C GLY A 364 17.94 -1.57 -7.73
N GLY A 365 18.10 -2.37 -6.68
CA GLY A 365 17.72 -3.78 -6.68
C GLY A 365 18.86 -4.70 -7.09
N HIS A 366 18.54 -5.99 -7.28
CA HIS A 366 19.56 -7.00 -7.65
C HIS A 366 20.00 -6.79 -9.10
N VAL A 367 19.01 -6.64 -9.98
CA VAL A 367 19.18 -6.22 -11.38
C VAL A 367 18.15 -5.11 -11.64
N PRO A 368 18.55 -3.94 -12.16
CA PRO A 368 17.64 -2.86 -12.52
C PRO A 368 16.43 -3.33 -13.32
N GLY A 369 15.24 -2.92 -12.91
CA GLY A 369 14.00 -3.28 -13.57
C GLY A 369 13.47 -4.68 -13.27
N THR A 370 14.11 -5.49 -12.42
CA THR A 370 13.66 -6.85 -12.12
C THR A 370 13.02 -6.97 -10.73
N SER A 371 12.67 -8.20 -10.33
CA SER A 371 12.21 -8.56 -8.98
C SER A 371 11.13 -7.62 -8.44
N TYR A 372 11.38 -6.87 -7.36
CA TYR A 372 10.36 -6.03 -6.75
C TYR A 372 10.08 -4.73 -7.51
N GLN A 373 10.98 -4.28 -8.38
CA GLN A 373 10.75 -3.08 -9.17
C GLN A 373 9.67 -3.33 -10.23
N GLU A 374 9.86 -4.32 -11.10
CA GLU A 374 8.86 -4.74 -12.10
C GLU A 374 7.72 -5.52 -11.46
N GLY A 375 8.06 -6.56 -10.70
CA GLY A 375 7.08 -7.53 -10.24
C GLY A 375 6.01 -6.90 -9.37
N ILE A 376 6.37 -5.93 -8.52
CA ILE A 376 5.48 -5.42 -7.48
C ILE A 376 5.24 -3.91 -7.53
N ASN A 377 6.28 -3.07 -7.57
CA ASN A 377 6.14 -1.66 -7.18
C ASN A 377 5.76 -0.70 -8.32
N SER A 378 6.32 -0.86 -9.52
CA SER A 378 6.25 0.23 -10.49
C SER A 378 4.85 0.42 -11.11
N MET A 379 4.13 -0.68 -11.35
CA MET A 379 2.80 -0.62 -11.98
C MET A 379 1.65 -0.34 -11.00
N ILE A 380 1.77 -0.72 -9.73
CA ILE A 380 0.76 -0.42 -8.70
C ILE A 380 0.62 1.10 -8.42
N TRP A 381 1.63 1.88 -8.79
CA TRP A 381 1.66 3.33 -8.60
C TRP A 381 0.96 4.13 -9.73
N LYS A 382 0.57 3.49 -10.84
CA LYS A 382 -0.24 4.15 -11.89
C LYS A 382 -1.58 4.65 -11.34
N GLY A 383 -2.23 3.88 -10.47
CA GLY A 383 -3.53 4.24 -9.87
C GLY A 383 -3.49 5.57 -9.12
N PRO A 384 -2.61 5.71 -8.11
CA PRO A 384 -2.38 6.98 -7.43
C PRO A 384 -2.02 8.14 -8.36
N VAL A 385 -1.17 7.93 -9.37
CA VAL A 385 -0.82 8.99 -10.33
C VAL A 385 -2.04 9.45 -11.14
N MET A 386 -2.87 8.53 -11.62
CA MET A 386 -4.12 8.90 -12.31
C MET A 386 -5.08 9.66 -11.39
N ALA A 387 -5.19 9.24 -10.13
CA ALA A 387 -6.04 9.92 -9.14
C ALA A 387 -5.55 11.36 -8.88
N ILE A 388 -4.23 11.57 -8.78
CA ILE A 388 -3.61 12.90 -8.69
C ILE A 388 -3.98 13.77 -9.90
N LYS A 389 -3.94 13.20 -11.10
CA LYS A 389 -4.30 13.93 -12.34
C LYS A 389 -5.76 14.33 -12.40
N PHE A 390 -6.67 13.45 -11.97
CA PHE A 390 -8.10 13.75 -11.96
C PHE A 390 -8.51 14.68 -10.82
N MET A 391 -7.73 14.74 -9.75
CA MET A 391 -7.99 15.54 -8.55
C MET A 391 -6.79 16.45 -8.24
N PRO A 392 -6.64 17.63 -8.90
CA PRO A 392 -5.42 18.43 -8.84
C PRO A 392 -4.97 18.87 -7.43
N GLU A 393 -5.90 19.03 -6.48
CA GLU A 393 -5.53 19.31 -5.09
C GLU A 393 -4.70 18.18 -4.46
N ALA A 394 -4.88 16.94 -4.91
CA ALA A 394 -4.08 15.81 -4.48
C ALA A 394 -2.60 15.95 -4.89
N GLU A 395 -2.27 16.63 -5.99
CA GLU A 395 -0.88 16.92 -6.38
C GLU A 395 -0.19 17.78 -5.32
N ILE A 396 -0.90 18.82 -4.85
CA ILE A 396 -0.42 19.75 -3.82
C ILE A 396 -0.22 19.04 -2.48
N ILE A 397 -1.08 18.08 -2.14
CA ILE A 397 -1.01 17.33 -0.88
C ILE A 397 0.04 16.22 -0.94
N TRP A 398 0.14 15.53 -2.08
CA TRP A 398 1.11 14.47 -2.30
C TRP A 398 2.55 15.02 -2.23
N ASP A 399 2.76 16.20 -2.81
CA ASP A 399 3.98 17.01 -2.72
C ASP A 399 5.27 16.18 -2.97
N ASN A 400 5.23 15.37 -4.03
CA ASN A 400 6.36 14.56 -4.44
C ASN A 400 6.36 14.37 -5.97
N ARG A 401 6.88 15.37 -6.69
CA ARG A 401 6.99 15.33 -8.16
C ARG A 401 7.83 14.14 -8.67
N LEU A 402 8.79 13.68 -7.87
CA LEU A 402 9.62 12.52 -8.19
C LEU A 402 8.78 11.24 -8.35
N PHE A 403 7.69 11.10 -7.60
CA PHE A 403 6.77 9.98 -7.73
C PHE A 403 6.12 9.90 -9.12
N GLU A 404 5.52 11.00 -9.58
CA GLU A 404 4.90 11.04 -10.91
C GLU A 404 5.93 10.86 -12.03
N GLU A 405 7.08 11.52 -11.93
CA GLU A 405 8.15 11.39 -12.92
C GLU A 405 8.70 9.96 -13.00
N TYR A 406 8.84 9.29 -11.86
CA TYR A 406 9.25 7.89 -11.83
C TYR A 406 8.24 6.98 -12.53
N VAL A 407 6.96 7.11 -12.19
CA VAL A 407 5.90 6.26 -12.76
C VAL A 407 5.79 6.49 -14.26
N ASN A 408 5.83 7.75 -14.70
CA ASN A 408 5.86 8.11 -16.12
C ASN A 408 7.08 7.49 -16.82
N ARG A 409 8.28 7.66 -16.26
CA ARG A 409 9.51 7.04 -16.78
C ARG A 409 9.38 5.52 -16.87
N TRP A 410 8.84 4.85 -15.86
CA TRP A 410 8.64 3.40 -15.92
C TRP A 410 7.71 2.98 -17.07
N VAL A 411 6.60 3.69 -17.26
CA VAL A 411 5.62 3.36 -18.30
C VAL A 411 6.20 3.57 -19.70
N TYR A 412 6.89 4.69 -19.96
CA TYR A 412 7.33 5.03 -21.33
C TYR A 412 8.76 4.61 -21.66
N TYR A 413 9.61 4.39 -20.65
CA TYR A 413 11.01 4.01 -20.83
C TYR A 413 11.31 2.65 -20.21
N GLY A 414 10.77 2.35 -19.03
CA GLY A 414 11.09 1.15 -18.27
C GLY A 414 12.32 1.34 -17.39
N ALA A 415 13.10 0.27 -17.20
CA ALA A 415 14.27 0.23 -16.34
C ALA A 415 15.34 1.24 -16.77
N TRP A 416 15.92 1.95 -15.81
CA TRP A 416 17.02 2.89 -16.06
C TRP A 416 18.32 2.26 -15.60
N ALA A 417 19.13 1.85 -16.56
CA ALA A 417 20.43 1.22 -16.31
C ALA A 417 21.59 1.90 -17.07
N GLN A 418 21.31 3.01 -17.77
CA GLN A 418 22.30 3.82 -18.49
C GLN A 418 21.93 5.32 -18.46
N PRO A 419 22.91 6.24 -18.50
CA PRO A 419 24.36 5.98 -18.50
C PRO A 419 24.85 5.49 -17.14
N ASP A 420 25.75 4.50 -17.13
CA ASP A 420 26.38 3.99 -15.91
C ASP A 420 27.89 3.84 -16.15
N PRO A 421 28.74 4.63 -15.49
CA PRO A 421 30.18 4.52 -15.66
C PRO A 421 30.80 3.41 -14.80
N CYS A 422 30.03 2.76 -13.92
CA CYS A 422 30.57 1.81 -12.96
C CYS A 422 30.80 0.44 -13.58
N ALA A 423 31.93 -0.19 -13.24
CA ALA A 423 32.27 -1.53 -13.71
C ALA A 423 31.27 -2.59 -13.20
N PRO A 424 30.85 -3.54 -14.04
CA PRO A 424 29.99 -4.66 -13.65
C PRO A 424 30.70 -5.58 -12.65
N VAL A 425 29.91 -6.34 -11.89
CA VAL A 425 30.45 -7.41 -11.05
C VAL A 425 31.24 -8.38 -11.93
N MET A 426 32.48 -8.65 -11.56
CA MET A 426 33.32 -9.65 -12.19
C MET A 426 33.34 -10.94 -11.40
N GLY A 427 33.53 -12.05 -12.10
CA GLY A 427 33.51 -13.36 -11.48
C GLY A 427 34.13 -14.43 -12.36
N TYR A 428 33.87 -15.69 -11.97
CA TYR A 428 34.27 -16.85 -12.74
C TYR A 428 33.07 -17.64 -13.21
N CYS A 429 33.18 -18.17 -14.43
CA CYS A 429 32.18 -19.05 -14.99
C CYS A 429 32.11 -20.37 -14.23
N ILE A 430 30.92 -20.74 -13.80
CA ILE A 430 30.60 -22.03 -13.17
C ILE A 430 29.67 -22.80 -14.10
N GLY A 431 30.04 -24.05 -14.39
CA GLY A 431 29.37 -24.86 -15.41
C GLY A 431 29.58 -24.33 -16.82
N GLY A 432 28.70 -24.74 -17.75
CA GLY A 432 28.78 -24.36 -19.16
C GLY A 432 30.00 -24.93 -19.88
N SER A 433 30.34 -24.31 -21.01
CA SER A 433 31.47 -24.74 -21.85
C SER A 433 32.80 -24.11 -21.46
N ASN A 434 32.79 -23.07 -20.62
CA ASN A 434 33.97 -22.29 -20.24
C ASN A 434 34.17 -22.16 -18.71
N PRO A 435 34.12 -23.25 -17.93
CA PRO A 435 34.29 -23.17 -16.48
C PRO A 435 35.66 -22.57 -16.10
N GLY A 436 35.67 -21.69 -15.09
CA GLY A 436 36.86 -21.00 -14.60
C GLY A 436 37.31 -19.79 -15.45
N ARG A 437 36.67 -19.53 -16.59
CA ARG A 437 36.92 -18.31 -17.37
C ARG A 437 36.37 -17.08 -16.62
N VAL A 438 37.08 -15.96 -16.70
CA VAL A 438 36.59 -14.67 -16.17
C VAL A 438 35.35 -14.24 -16.95
N CYS A 439 34.35 -13.73 -16.23
CA CYS A 439 33.09 -13.22 -16.77
C CYS A 439 32.66 -11.96 -16.01
N THR A 440 31.65 -11.27 -16.54
CA THR A 440 31.09 -10.03 -15.98
C THR A 440 29.57 -10.19 -15.90
N TYR A 441 28.90 -9.45 -15.01
CA TYR A 441 27.44 -9.41 -14.94
C TYR A 441 26.79 -8.58 -16.06
N ALA A 442 27.58 -7.79 -16.81
CA ALA A 442 27.12 -7.12 -18.02
C ALA A 442 27.01 -8.09 -19.21
N ASP A 443 27.86 -9.13 -19.28
CA ASP A 443 27.74 -10.21 -20.27
C ASP A 443 28.05 -11.62 -19.72
N HIS A 444 27.00 -12.43 -19.62
CA HIS A 444 27.09 -13.84 -19.21
C HIS A 444 27.46 -14.81 -20.35
N SER A 445 27.46 -14.35 -21.62
CA SER A 445 27.66 -15.20 -22.79
C SER A 445 29.02 -15.92 -22.77
N VAL A 446 30.01 -15.33 -22.11
CA VAL A 446 31.36 -15.85 -21.93
C VAL A 446 31.37 -17.22 -21.26
N CYS A 447 30.38 -17.55 -20.43
CA CYS A 447 30.30 -18.85 -19.76
C CYS A 447 29.75 -19.97 -20.65
N GLY A 448 29.14 -19.63 -21.79
CA GLY A 448 28.52 -20.56 -22.71
C GLY A 448 27.21 -21.15 -22.17
N THR A 449 26.57 -21.99 -22.99
CA THR A 449 25.24 -22.54 -22.69
C THR A 449 25.24 -23.33 -21.38
N GLY A 450 24.36 -22.95 -20.45
CA GLY A 450 24.23 -23.57 -19.13
C GLY A 450 25.30 -23.16 -18.12
N GLY A 451 26.25 -22.30 -18.50
CA GLY A 451 27.19 -21.66 -17.58
C GLY A 451 26.59 -20.41 -16.94
N LYS A 452 27.06 -20.07 -15.74
CA LYS A 452 26.66 -18.86 -15.02
C LYS A 452 27.90 -18.14 -14.47
N CYS A 453 27.84 -16.82 -14.37
CA CYS A 453 28.91 -16.03 -13.77
C CYS A 453 28.75 -15.99 -12.24
N ALA A 454 29.77 -16.41 -11.50
CA ALA A 454 29.78 -16.36 -10.03
C ALA A 454 30.65 -15.17 -9.56
N GLY A 455 30.00 -14.09 -9.11
CA GLY A 455 30.67 -12.86 -8.66
C GLY A 455 31.07 -12.82 -7.18
N GLY A 456 30.80 -13.89 -6.41
CA GLY A 456 31.16 -13.99 -5.01
C GLY A 456 31.90 -15.29 -4.68
N ILE A 457 32.36 -15.39 -3.45
CA ILE A 457 32.99 -16.60 -2.90
C ILE A 457 32.45 -16.94 -1.51
N CYS A 458 32.47 -18.23 -1.22
CA CYS A 458 32.07 -18.80 0.04
C CYS A 458 33.08 -18.43 1.14
N PRO A 459 32.66 -17.77 2.23
CA PRO A 459 33.59 -17.19 3.20
C PRO A 459 34.15 -18.24 4.18
N SER A 460 33.44 -19.34 4.41
CA SER A 460 33.81 -20.37 5.38
C SER A 460 33.07 -21.69 5.12
N GLY A 461 33.36 -22.71 5.94
CA GLY A 461 32.73 -24.03 5.87
C GLY A 461 33.38 -24.95 4.83
N ASP A 462 32.70 -26.04 4.50
CA ASP A 462 33.20 -27.08 3.58
C ASP A 462 33.46 -26.56 2.15
N TYR A 463 32.87 -25.40 1.83
CA TYR A 463 32.99 -24.73 0.54
C TYR A 463 33.84 -23.46 0.59
N ALA A 464 34.59 -23.20 1.67
CA ALA A 464 35.40 -21.99 1.79
C ALA A 464 36.29 -21.76 0.55
N GLY A 465 36.24 -20.53 0.00
CA GLY A 465 36.97 -20.13 -1.20
C GLY A 465 36.37 -20.56 -2.53
N GLN A 466 35.28 -21.35 -2.54
CA GLN A 466 34.59 -21.72 -3.77
C GLN A 466 33.74 -20.56 -4.31
N PRO A 467 33.63 -20.39 -5.64
CA PRO A 467 32.76 -19.37 -6.24
C PRO A 467 31.28 -19.61 -5.96
N CYS A 468 30.54 -18.52 -5.78
CA CYS A 468 29.10 -18.49 -5.54
C CYS A 468 28.46 -17.19 -6.05
N GLY A 469 27.12 -17.15 -6.08
CA GLY A 469 26.33 -15.99 -6.50
C GLY A 469 24.85 -16.33 -6.52
N ALA A 470 24.03 -15.44 -7.10
CA ALA A 470 22.59 -15.66 -7.23
C ALA A 470 22.29 -16.95 -8.01
N GLY A 471 21.83 -18.00 -7.30
CA GLY A 471 21.52 -19.31 -7.87
C GLY A 471 22.73 -20.04 -8.49
N VAL A 472 23.94 -19.80 -7.96
CA VAL A 472 25.20 -20.42 -8.38
C VAL A 472 26.05 -20.73 -7.15
N GLY A 473 26.51 -21.98 -7.02
CA GLY A 473 27.37 -22.36 -5.90
C GLY A 473 27.53 -23.87 -5.74
N PRO A 474 28.48 -24.28 -4.89
CA PRO A 474 28.94 -25.67 -4.79
C PRO A 474 28.02 -26.63 -4.00
N ASP A 475 27.06 -26.15 -3.22
CA ASP A 475 26.25 -27.00 -2.32
C ASP A 475 25.06 -27.75 -2.95
N GLY A 476 25.02 -27.88 -4.27
CA GLY A 476 23.92 -28.51 -5.00
C GLY A 476 22.61 -27.71 -5.02
N ALA A 477 22.41 -26.77 -4.09
CA ALA A 477 21.39 -25.73 -4.12
C ALA A 477 21.89 -24.42 -4.74
N GLY A 478 23.18 -24.35 -5.08
CA GLY A 478 23.78 -23.17 -5.68
C GLY A 478 24.24 -22.13 -4.66
N GLY A 479 24.68 -22.55 -3.47
CA GLY A 479 25.21 -21.72 -2.38
C GLY A 479 26.39 -22.35 -1.65
N CYS A 480 26.69 -21.90 -0.43
CA CYS A 480 27.89 -22.28 0.34
C CYS A 480 27.60 -23.22 1.52
N GLY A 481 26.69 -24.17 1.38
CA GLY A 481 26.50 -25.25 2.36
C GLY A 481 25.96 -24.74 3.68
N GLY A 482 24.97 -23.84 3.62
CA GLY A 482 24.40 -23.16 4.79
C GLY A 482 25.15 -21.91 5.25
N VAL A 483 26.34 -21.64 4.71
CA VAL A 483 27.03 -20.35 4.83
C VAL A 483 26.59 -19.44 3.68
N ARG A 484 26.58 -18.11 3.89
CA ARG A 484 26.21 -17.16 2.85
C ARG A 484 27.41 -16.77 1.99
N CYS A 485 27.17 -16.56 0.70
CA CYS A 485 28.14 -15.98 -0.22
C CYS A 485 28.42 -14.53 0.20
N THR A 486 29.65 -14.16 0.56
CA THR A 486 29.91 -12.81 1.11
C THR A 486 31.29 -12.24 0.87
N ASN A 487 32.21 -12.93 0.21
CA ASN A 487 33.53 -12.37 -0.08
C ASN A 487 33.60 -12.13 -1.59
N TYR A 488 33.89 -10.91 -2.01
CA TYR A 488 33.67 -10.42 -3.37
C TYR A 488 34.79 -10.79 -4.35
N GLY A 489 35.63 -11.78 -3.99
CA GLY A 489 36.85 -12.14 -4.70
C GLY A 489 37.91 -11.05 -4.58
N ALA A 490 39.00 -11.31 -3.84
CA ALA A 490 40.08 -10.32 -3.65
C ALA A 490 40.75 -9.92 -4.99
N ASP A 491 40.61 -10.74 -6.02
CA ASP A 491 41.15 -10.48 -7.35
C ASP A 491 40.37 -9.39 -8.12
N PHE A 492 39.13 -9.09 -7.70
CA PHE A 492 38.23 -8.21 -8.44
C PHE A 492 37.61 -7.08 -7.58
N TRP A 493 37.20 -7.38 -6.35
CA TRP A 493 36.54 -6.40 -5.49
C TRP A 493 37.47 -5.29 -5.04
N GLN A 494 37.07 -4.04 -5.27
CA GLN A 494 37.89 -2.85 -5.06
C GLN A 494 39.19 -2.88 -5.89
N VAL A 495 39.23 -3.69 -6.95
CA VAL A 495 40.34 -3.76 -7.92
C VAL A 495 39.84 -3.49 -9.33
N THR A 496 38.81 -4.22 -9.77
CA THR A 496 38.20 -4.09 -11.10
C THR A 496 36.73 -3.67 -11.05
N PHE A 497 36.03 -3.90 -9.93
CA PHE A 497 34.68 -3.39 -9.70
C PHE A 497 34.44 -3.08 -8.21
N GLY A 498 33.33 -2.42 -7.92
CA GLY A 498 32.96 -2.05 -6.55
C GLY A 498 33.22 -0.57 -6.24
N PRO A 499 33.23 -0.19 -4.95
CA PRO A 499 33.67 1.12 -4.51
C PRO A 499 35.15 1.34 -4.87
N ASP A 500 35.48 2.55 -5.32
CA ASP A 500 36.86 2.91 -5.62
C ASP A 500 37.61 3.22 -4.31
N PRO A 501 38.65 2.45 -3.95
CA PRO A 501 39.42 2.68 -2.72
C PRO A 501 40.23 3.99 -2.77
N ASP A 502 40.55 4.48 -3.97
CA ASP A 502 41.31 5.70 -4.18
C ASP A 502 40.41 6.95 -4.32
N ASN A 503 39.11 6.75 -4.61
CA ASN A 503 38.12 7.82 -4.76
C ASN A 503 36.86 7.53 -3.92
N LEU A 504 36.91 7.90 -2.63
CA LEU A 504 35.80 7.65 -1.69
C LEU A 504 34.48 8.26 -2.20
N GLY A 505 33.47 7.40 -2.35
CA GLY A 505 32.13 7.78 -2.82
C GLY A 505 31.90 7.49 -4.31
N ASP A 506 32.95 7.16 -5.06
CA ASP A 506 32.87 6.74 -6.46
C ASP A 506 32.97 5.22 -6.60
N CYS A 507 32.57 4.73 -7.78
CA CYS A 507 32.79 3.37 -8.22
C CYS A 507 34.04 3.25 -9.08
N ILE A 508 34.62 2.06 -9.12
CA ILE A 508 35.61 1.74 -10.14
C ILE A 508 34.94 1.84 -11.52
N ARG A 509 35.57 2.59 -12.43
CA ARG A 509 35.01 2.86 -13.75
C ARG A 509 35.13 1.67 -14.68
N ASP A 510 34.08 1.46 -15.46
CA ASP A 510 34.10 0.55 -16.58
C ASP A 510 34.83 1.18 -17.77
N LEU A 511 35.86 0.50 -18.24
CA LEU A 511 36.65 0.90 -19.41
C LEU A 511 36.58 -0.15 -20.52
N ASP A 512 35.82 -1.22 -20.33
CA ASP A 512 35.68 -2.31 -21.30
C ASP A 512 34.41 -2.10 -22.14
N PRO A 513 34.52 -1.68 -23.41
CA PRO A 513 33.34 -1.51 -24.26
C PRO A 513 32.82 -2.85 -24.83
N SER A 514 33.46 -3.99 -24.55
CA SER A 514 33.18 -5.25 -25.25
C SER A 514 31.85 -5.91 -24.88
N ASP A 515 31.36 -5.67 -23.66
CA ASP A 515 30.05 -6.07 -23.14
C ASP A 515 29.08 -4.89 -22.94
N GLY A 516 29.51 -3.70 -23.36
CA GLY A 516 28.80 -2.44 -23.14
C GLY A 516 29.22 -1.80 -21.82
N ILE A 517 29.34 -0.47 -21.81
CA ILE A 517 29.81 0.26 -20.63
C ILE A 517 28.74 0.24 -19.53
N GLY A 518 29.12 -0.18 -18.33
CA GLY A 518 28.32 -0.07 -17.10
C GLY A 518 27.96 -1.42 -16.46
N ARG A 519 27.28 -1.38 -15.30
CA ARG A 519 26.97 -2.60 -14.55
C ARG A 519 25.92 -3.49 -15.23
N PHE A 520 24.92 -2.88 -15.88
CA PHE A 520 23.78 -3.58 -16.46
C PHE A 520 23.34 -2.97 -17.80
N PRO A 521 24.23 -2.82 -18.79
CA PRO A 521 23.94 -2.13 -20.05
C PRO A 521 22.76 -2.75 -20.81
N ALA A 522 22.61 -4.07 -20.76
CA ALA A 522 21.54 -4.81 -21.43
C ALA A 522 20.15 -4.60 -20.82
N GLU A 523 20.05 -4.10 -19.58
CA GLU A 523 18.78 -3.95 -18.87
C GLU A 523 18.10 -2.60 -19.12
N ASN A 524 18.82 -1.66 -19.75
CA ASN A 524 18.35 -0.31 -19.95
C ASN A 524 17.19 -0.24 -20.95
N ALA A 525 16.17 0.54 -20.64
CA ALA A 525 14.95 0.71 -21.44
C ALA A 525 14.14 -0.59 -21.67
N LEU A 526 14.36 -1.62 -20.85
CA LEU A 526 13.55 -2.82 -20.84
C LEU A 526 12.35 -2.68 -19.88
N ARG A 527 11.35 -3.55 -20.05
CA ARG A 527 10.20 -3.70 -19.12
C ARG A 527 9.33 -2.45 -18.98
N ALA A 528 9.36 -1.59 -20.00
CA ALA A 528 8.44 -0.46 -20.09
C ALA A 528 6.99 -0.94 -19.97
N ASN A 529 6.23 -0.30 -19.07
CA ASN A 529 4.82 -0.62 -18.82
C ASN A 529 4.56 -2.10 -18.48
N SER A 530 5.54 -2.84 -17.93
CA SER A 530 5.37 -4.22 -17.46
C SER A 530 5.38 -4.33 -15.94
N GLY A 531 4.76 -5.41 -15.44
CA GLY A 531 4.72 -5.74 -14.02
C GLY A 531 3.65 -6.79 -13.71
N THR A 532 3.85 -7.56 -12.63
CA THR A 532 2.91 -8.63 -12.24
C THR A 532 1.67 -8.06 -11.57
N TYR A 533 1.83 -7.02 -10.74
CA TYR A 533 0.72 -6.34 -10.07
C TYR A 533 0.29 -5.11 -10.88
N GLN A 534 -0.79 -5.26 -11.63
CA GLN A 534 -1.39 -4.18 -12.44
C GLN A 534 -2.91 -4.33 -12.50
N SER A 535 -3.59 -3.23 -12.78
CA SER A 535 -5.04 -3.18 -12.97
C SER A 535 -5.37 -2.85 -14.42
N GLY A 536 -6.14 -3.72 -15.08
CA GLY A 536 -6.60 -3.49 -16.45
C GLY A 536 -7.47 -2.23 -16.57
N PHE A 537 -8.23 -1.92 -15.53
CA PHE A 537 -9.01 -0.68 -15.42
C PHE A 537 -8.11 0.56 -15.36
N VAL A 538 -7.09 0.56 -14.50
CA VAL A 538 -6.13 1.67 -14.41
C VAL A 538 -5.33 1.83 -15.69
N ASN A 539 -4.93 0.73 -16.33
CA ASN A 539 -4.25 0.79 -17.62
C ASN A 539 -5.12 1.43 -18.69
N ALA A 540 -6.41 1.08 -18.77
CA ALA A 540 -7.32 1.71 -19.72
C ALA A 540 -7.55 3.20 -19.44
N LEU A 541 -7.65 3.59 -18.17
CA LEU A 541 -7.72 5.01 -17.79
C LEU A 541 -6.43 5.76 -18.17
N TRP A 542 -5.27 5.13 -17.98
CA TRP A 542 -3.99 5.71 -18.37
C TRP A 542 -3.92 5.92 -19.88
N ASP A 543 -4.25 4.90 -20.67
CA ASP A 543 -4.18 4.97 -22.13
C ASP A 543 -5.16 5.99 -22.71
N GLU A 544 -6.36 6.13 -22.12
CA GLU A 544 -7.38 7.08 -22.57
C GLU A 544 -7.05 8.53 -22.18
N TYR A 545 -6.55 8.77 -20.97
CA TYR A 545 -6.53 10.13 -20.39
C TYR A 545 -5.15 10.69 -20.07
N TYR A 546 -4.10 9.87 -19.99
CA TYR A 546 -2.81 10.35 -19.49
C TYR A 546 -2.04 11.16 -20.55
N GLU A 547 -2.13 10.81 -21.83
CA GLU A 547 -1.40 11.50 -22.90
C GLU A 547 -1.92 12.93 -23.15
N ASP A 548 -3.23 13.17 -22.96
CA ASP A 548 -3.87 14.46 -23.12
C ASP A 548 -3.42 15.51 -22.07
N TYR A 549 -2.75 15.08 -21.00
CA TYR A 549 -2.28 15.93 -19.89
C TYR A 549 -0.79 16.34 -19.97
N GLN A 550 -0.10 16.06 -21.08
CA GLN A 550 1.31 16.42 -21.30
C GLN A 550 1.54 17.95 -21.46
N ILE A 551 1.48 18.70 -20.37
CA ILE A 551 2.20 19.98 -20.23
C ILE A 551 3.54 19.70 -19.54
N SER A 552 4.59 19.57 -20.35
CA SER A 552 6.01 19.78 -19.98
C SER A 552 6.73 18.77 -19.06
N ILE A 553 6.79 17.49 -19.46
CA ILE A 553 7.94 16.66 -19.10
C ILE A 553 8.77 16.50 -20.38
N PRO A 554 9.98 17.08 -20.47
CA PRO A 554 10.81 16.84 -21.64
C PRO A 554 11.10 15.34 -21.70
N PRO A 555 11.04 14.71 -22.88
CA PRO A 555 11.58 13.37 -23.02
C PRO A 555 13.03 13.41 -22.52
N ALA A 556 13.39 12.45 -21.67
CA ALA A 556 14.79 12.21 -21.35
C ALA A 556 15.48 11.86 -22.68
N ASN A 557 16.01 12.86 -23.35
CA ASN A 557 16.56 12.73 -24.70
C ASN A 557 17.96 12.12 -24.53
N PRO A 558 18.18 10.83 -24.83
CA PRO A 558 19.44 10.16 -24.51
C PRO A 558 20.54 10.47 -25.55
N THR A 559 20.18 11.19 -26.62
CA THR A 559 20.99 11.26 -27.85
C THR A 559 22.18 12.21 -27.79
N ASN A 560 22.42 12.90 -26.67
CA ASN A 560 23.52 13.87 -26.53
C ASN A 560 24.53 13.56 -25.42
N LEU A 561 24.58 12.32 -24.93
CA LEU A 561 25.72 11.89 -24.12
C LEU A 561 26.85 11.44 -25.04
N THR A 562 27.64 12.43 -25.47
CA THR A 562 28.95 12.18 -26.03
C THR A 562 29.80 11.48 -24.98
N VAL A 563 30.39 10.36 -25.39
CA VAL A 563 31.37 9.53 -24.69
C VAL A 563 32.35 10.41 -23.91
N PHE A 564 32.45 10.18 -22.60
CA PHE A 564 33.55 10.66 -21.76
C PHE A 564 34.34 9.47 -21.22
#